data_AF-A0A7K8NV18-F1
#
_entry.id   AF-A0A7K8NV18-F1
#
_cell.length_a   1.000
_cell.length_b   1.000
_cell.length_c   1.000
_cell.angle_alpha   90.00
_cell.angle_beta   90.00
_cell.angle_gamma   90.00
#
_symmetry.space_group_name_H-M   'P 1'
#
loop_
_entity.id
_entity.type
_entity.pdbx_description
1 polymer ?
#
loop_
_entity_poly.entity_id
_entity_poly.type
_entity_poly.pdbx_seq_one_letter_code
_entity_poly.pdbx_strand_id
1 'polypeptide(L)' 'LCQFLGQDLDEDAISVLVQNASFTSMRENPMCSSILLPSDIMDQRGTKTPLFSGICGDWKNHFTVTQSETF' A
#
# COMPACT_ATOMS: atom_id res chain seq x y z
N LEU A 1 9.07 -14.07 6.59
CA LEU A 1 7.79 -14.14 7.32
C LEU A 1 7.30 -15.57 7.48
N CYS A 2 7.19 -16.36 6.40
CA CYS A 2 6.73 -17.76 6.48
C CYS A 2 7.56 -18.60 7.47
N GLN A 3 8.90 -18.53 7.39
CA GLN A 3 9.81 -19.18 8.36
C GLN A 3 9.58 -18.73 9.80
N PHE A 4 9.34 -17.43 10.01
CA PHE A 4 9.08 -16.88 11.36
C PHE A 4 7.74 -17.37 11.92
N LEU A 5 6.75 -17.54 11.05
CA LEU A 5 5.42 -18.07 11.39
C LEU A 5 5.39 -19.62 11.42
N GLY A 6 6.52 -20.29 11.14
CA GLY A 6 6.59 -21.75 11.04
C GLY A 6 5.74 -22.33 9.90
N GLN A 7 5.51 -21.56 8.83
CA GLN A 7 4.76 -22.00 7.66
C GLN A 7 5.71 -22.42 6.54
N ASP A 8 5.62 -23.68 6.14
CA ASP A 8 6.27 -24.21 4.95
C ASP A 8 5.33 -24.02 3.76
N LEU A 9 5.73 -23.15 2.83
CA LEU A 9 5.03 -22.87 1.58
C LEU A 9 5.95 -23.23 0.43
N ASP A 10 5.38 -23.80 -0.63
CA ASP A 10 6.08 -24.05 -1.87
C ASP A 10 6.27 -22.75 -2.67
N GLU A 11 7.19 -22.80 -3.63
CA GLU A 11 7.60 -21.63 -4.42
C GLU A 11 6.43 -21.02 -5.21
N ASP A 12 5.52 -21.87 -5.71
CA ASP A 12 4.31 -21.43 -6.41
C ASP A 12 3.37 -20.66 -5.49
N ALA A 13 3.13 -21.15 -4.25
CA ALA A 13 2.31 -20.43 -3.27
C ALA A 13 2.96 -19.09 -2.87
N ILE A 14 4.28 -19.04 -2.72
CA ILE A 14 5.01 -17.79 -2.44
C ILE A 14 4.83 -16.80 -3.59
N SER A 15 4.96 -17.26 -4.83
CA SER A 15 4.78 -16.42 -6.03
C SER A 15 3.38 -15.79 -6.08
N VAL A 16 2.33 -16.60 -5.84
CA VAL A 16 0.95 -16.11 -5.77
C VAL A 16 0.76 -15.10 -4.63
N LEU A 17 1.34 -15.35 -3.45
CA LEU A 17 1.29 -14.42 -2.33
C LEU A 17 1.95 -13.08 -2.65
N VAL A 18 3.14 -13.10 -3.27
CA VAL A 18 3.85 -11.89 -3.69
C VAL A 18 3.03 -11.10 -4.71
N GLN A 19 2.43 -11.78 -5.70
CA GLN A 19 1.60 -11.12 -6.69
C GLN A 19 0.34 -10.50 -6.07
N ASN A 20 -0.30 -11.19 -5.14
CA ASN A 20 -1.47 -10.68 -4.42
C ASN A 20 -1.13 -9.52 -3.48
N ALA A 21 0.07 -9.55 -2.88
CA ALA A 21 0.58 -8.48 -2.02
C ALA A 21 1.17 -7.29 -2.81
N SER A 22 1.19 -7.34 -4.14
CA SER A 22 1.64 -6.22 -4.95
C SER A 22 0.71 -5.01 -4.80
N PHE A 23 1.28 -3.81 -4.91
CA PHE A 23 0.51 -2.57 -4.76
C PHE A 23 -0.68 -2.49 -5.72
N THR A 24 -0.49 -2.90 -6.97
CA THR A 24 -1.55 -2.91 -7.98
C THR A 24 -2.68 -3.86 -7.58
N SER A 25 -2.35 -5.10 -7.22
CA SER A 25 -3.34 -6.10 -6.79
C SER A 25 -4.12 -5.64 -5.55
N MET A 26 -3.42 -5.08 -4.56
CA MET A 26 -4.07 -4.55 -3.35
C MET A 26 -4.96 -3.33 -3.63
N ARG A 27 -4.59 -2.49 -4.59
CA ARG A 27 -5.38 -1.33 -4.99
C ARG A 27 -6.64 -1.68 -5.74
N GLU A 28 -6.62 -2.74 -6.53
CA GLU A 28 -7.79 -3.22 -7.26
C GLU A 28 -8.71 -4.06 -6.37
N ASN A 29 -8.19 -4.68 -5.31
CA ASN A 29 -8.97 -5.46 -4.36
C ASN A 29 -9.82 -4.55 -3.45
N PRO A 30 -11.17 -4.59 -3.53
CA PRO A 30 -12.06 -3.75 -2.70
C PRO A 30 -11.87 -3.95 -1.19
N MET A 31 -11.47 -5.14 -0.77
CA MET A 31 -11.20 -5.46 0.65
C MET A 31 -9.94 -4.77 1.18
N CYS A 32 -9.02 -4.38 0.30
CA CYS A 32 -7.76 -3.72 0.66
C CYS A 32 -7.76 -2.23 0.30
N SER A 33 -8.48 -1.82 -0.75
CA SER A 33 -8.48 -0.45 -1.27
C SER A 33 -9.31 0.54 -0.48
N SER A 34 -9.80 0.15 0.69
CA SER A 34 -10.60 0.97 1.62
C SER A 34 -11.89 1.56 1.02
N ILE A 35 -12.27 1.16 -0.21
CA ILE A 35 -13.50 1.58 -0.91
C ILE A 35 -14.77 1.18 -0.18
N LEU A 36 -14.68 0.14 0.64
CA LEU A 36 -15.80 -0.33 1.46
C LEU A 36 -16.02 0.50 2.72
N LEU A 37 -15.15 1.47 3.03
CA LEU A 37 -15.34 2.33 4.20
C LEU A 37 -16.41 3.40 3.92
N PRO A 38 -17.31 3.67 4.89
CA PRO A 38 -18.24 4.80 4.80
C PRO A 38 -17.51 6.13 4.55
N SER A 39 -18.12 7.01 3.76
CA SER A 39 -17.55 8.32 3.43
C SER A 39 -17.30 9.21 4.66
N ASP A 40 -18.06 8.99 5.74
CA ASP A 40 -17.89 9.70 7.02
C ASP A 40 -16.60 9.29 7.74
N ILE A 41 -16.06 8.09 7.43
CA ILE A 41 -14.80 7.56 7.98
C ILE A 41 -13.63 7.88 7.05
N MET A 42 -13.87 7.78 5.74
CA MET A 42 -12.85 8.03 4.72
C MET A 42 -13.50 8.67 3.48
N ASP A 43 -13.29 9.97 3.28
CA ASP A 43 -13.74 10.63 2.06
C ASP A 43 -12.83 10.27 0.88
N GLN A 44 -13.38 9.47 -0.03
CA GLN A 44 -12.67 8.97 -1.21
C GLN A 44 -12.91 9.82 -2.45
N ARG A 45 -13.64 10.93 -2.34
CA ARG A 45 -13.98 11.80 -3.47
C ARG A 45 -12.82 12.71 -3.90
N GLY A 46 -11.76 12.81 -3.07
CA GLY A 46 -10.54 13.56 -3.38
C GLY A 46 -9.49 12.76 -4.16
N THR A 47 -8.51 13.46 -4.76
CA THR A 47 -7.42 12.91 -5.59
C THR A 47 -6.45 11.98 -4.85
N LYS A 48 -6.63 11.77 -3.54
CA LYS A 48 -5.78 10.91 -2.72
C LYS A 48 -6.54 9.62 -2.41
N THR A 49 -6.32 8.63 -3.26
CA THR A 49 -6.70 7.25 -2.99
C THR A 49 -6.07 6.81 -1.65
N PRO A 50 -6.80 6.09 -0.78
CA PRO A 50 -6.29 5.68 0.54
C PRO A 50 -5.05 4.78 0.47
N LEU A 51 -4.80 4.15 -0.68
CA LEU A 51 -3.49 3.59 -1.02
C LEU A 51 -2.65 4.68 -1.69
N PHE A 52 -1.83 5.37 -0.88
CA PHE A 52 -0.79 6.29 -1.36
C PHE A 52 0.05 5.65 -2.47
N SER A 53 0.73 6.46 -3.29
CA SER A 53 1.43 6.10 -4.54
C SER A 53 2.21 4.78 -4.59
N GLY A 54 2.56 4.18 -3.44
CA GLY A 54 3.23 2.89 -3.34
C GLY A 54 4.71 2.98 -3.65
N ILE A 55 5.24 4.21 -3.72
CA ILE A 55 6.60 4.50 -4.17
C ILE A 55 7.43 4.98 -2.99
N CYS A 56 8.56 4.31 -2.75
CA CYS A 56 9.54 4.77 -1.79
C CYS A 56 10.14 6.11 -2.24
N GLY A 57 10.21 7.08 -1.33
CA GLY A 57 10.80 8.39 -1.62
C GLY A 57 9.83 9.43 -2.18
N ASP A 58 8.53 9.11 -2.30
CA ASP A 58 7.53 10.07 -2.80
C ASP A 58 7.45 11.34 -1.93
N TRP A 59 7.88 11.29 -0.67
CA TRP A 59 8.01 12.45 0.21
C TRP A 59 8.83 13.60 -0.44
N LYS A 60 9.81 13.30 -1.29
CA LYS A 60 10.59 14.33 -2.00
C LYS A 60 9.74 15.21 -2.93
N ASN A 61 8.59 14.72 -3.38
CA ASN A 61 7.65 15.48 -4.21
C ASN A 61 6.73 16.39 -3.40
N HIS A 62 6.65 16.20 -2.07
CA HIS A 62 5.78 16.97 -1.18
C HIS A 62 6.54 17.98 -0.34
N PHE A 63 7.82 17.73 -0.06
CA PHE A 63 8.65 18.62 0.75
C PHE A 63 9.32 19.69 -0.12
N THR A 64 9.29 20.93 0.35
CA THR A 64 10.22 21.96 -0.15
C THR A 64 11.64 21.69 0.39
N VAL A 65 12.67 22.22 -0.28
CA VAL A 65 14.07 22.04 0.12
C VAL A 65 14.28 22.47 1.58
N THR A 66 13.78 23.65 1.95
CA THR A 66 13.90 24.18 3.32
C THR A 66 13.21 23.30 4.38
N GLN A 67 12.06 22.69 4.05
CA GLN A 67 11.40 21.75 4.96
C GLN A 67 12.19 20.45 5.09
N SER A 68 12.77 19.96 3.99
CA SER A 68 13.60 18.74 4.02
C SER A 68 14.92 18.93 4.77
N GLU A 69 15.49 20.13 4.77
CA GLU A 69 16.74 20.44 5.48
C GLU A 69 16.52 20.61 6.99
N THR A 70 15.29 20.93 7.41
CA THR A 70 14.93 21.16 8.82
C THR A 70 14.45 19.89 9.53
N PHE A 71 13.95 18.90 8.78
CA PHE A 71 13.39 17.65 9.29
C PHE A 71 14.48 16.62 9.62
#